data_AF-A0A2V2AUG0-F1
#
_entry.id   AF-A0A2V2AUG0-F1
#
_cell.length_a   1.000
_cell.length_b   1.000
_cell.length_c   1.000
_cell.angle_alpha   90.00
_cell.angle_beta   90.00
_cell.angle_gamma   90.00
#
_symmetry.space_group_name_H-M   'P 1'
#
loop_
_entity.id
_entity.type
_entity.pdbx_description
1 polymer ?
#
loop_
_entity_poly.entity_id
_entity_poly.type
_entity_poly.pdbx_seq_one_letter_code
_entity_poly.pdbx_strand_id
1 'polypeptide(L)'
;MSVRDEREPLDPRTTSLYDYALFRHGIEPDGRVPRKGFPLPDGPSEPRREELTWRQGQAEVTDALTPLLRDPDPVRAAGAVHRRVAELASTGRSLRAHTARLTLTDEDTARRTARQLTRTGTDAAAVGVGMALLIRLGEAEDVPYLKALGMLRGLADTASAALDPLDRQAAALLVIRSRDRSGELTSLIDAIATGDAEAVRSALLSLPDEDRALWLGRRIAEAADLHGLLRARPQDGDLLALTGRLLHRMADQQDSRPEILDYGPARAVYEALVRHADRLPPTQEHRSLLLSIALDLHSGAPVLLNWRPGRRRALLHALDRLLPEAVPAPAPVAEPVLGDRRAEWFRRNRHLPFDRAEDGDRPRWEVVVVHRSADSSAVETRILADGIPLCPALFGKGCGNPPEYLIDSGRLRAGPEPREVQLVEAYCTEGCCGALYVTIRREGGEVVWDGWRGAVGPTPPPYRFDAAAYDGELARAERDHSWCWPARSTARLIGAGLRDRPELTARWELAPYWIGTDWRDPDTAVVHLRHEPSAPPPGTGGSLYFTWQLPGDDGPPQDRAAAALQRLETDDPKAFATFGGGNGELAAALGYRTPPRAAGA
;
A
#
# COMPACT_ATOMS: atom_id res chain seq x y z
N MET A 1 50.67 10.35 10.93
CA MET A 1 50.83 9.23 10.00
C MET A 1 50.76 7.94 10.82
N SER A 2 49.60 7.29 10.87
CA SER A 2 49.44 6.00 11.52
C SER A 2 49.29 4.95 10.42
N VAL A 3 50.16 3.96 10.45
CA VAL A 3 50.20 2.82 9.54
C VAL A 3 48.84 2.13 9.57
N ARG A 4 48.11 2.19 8.45
CA ARG A 4 46.95 1.32 8.21
C ARG A 4 47.52 -0.06 7.92
N ASP A 5 47.27 -1.02 8.79
CA ASP A 5 47.48 -2.44 8.49
C ASP A 5 46.76 -2.76 7.18
N GLU A 6 47.54 -3.06 6.14
CA GLU A 6 47.06 -3.62 4.89
C GLU A 6 46.53 -5.03 5.19
N ARG A 7 45.21 -5.14 5.39
CA ARG A 7 44.53 -6.44 5.46
C ARG A 7 44.60 -7.08 4.07
N GLU A 8 45.15 -8.30 3.99
CA GLU A 8 45.28 -9.07 2.75
C GLU A 8 43.95 -9.22 1.99
N PRO A 9 43.95 -9.17 0.64
CA PRO A 9 42.77 -9.43 -0.17
C PRO A 9 42.36 -10.91 -0.06
N LEU A 10 41.11 -11.15 0.35
CA LEU A 10 40.52 -12.49 0.45
C LEU A 10 40.32 -13.13 -0.94
N ASP A 11 40.63 -14.43 -1.08
CA ASP A 11 40.36 -15.20 -2.29
C ASP A 11 38.82 -15.36 -2.48
N PRO A 12 38.24 -14.86 -3.58
CA PRO A 12 36.79 -14.83 -3.79
C PRO A 12 36.11 -16.20 -3.76
N ARG A 13 36.81 -17.30 -4.07
CA ARG A 13 36.18 -18.62 -4.28
C ARG A 13 36.16 -19.55 -3.07
N THR A 14 36.84 -19.17 -1.98
CA THR A 14 36.94 -19.99 -0.75
C THR A 14 36.42 -19.27 0.49
N THR A 15 36.17 -17.96 0.40
CA THR A 15 35.66 -17.13 1.50
C THR A 15 34.14 -17.24 1.60
N SER A 16 33.61 -17.47 2.81
CA SER A 16 32.16 -17.44 3.02
C SER A 16 31.60 -16.05 2.72
N LEU A 17 30.36 -15.96 2.20
CA LEU A 17 29.72 -14.66 1.98
C LEU A 17 29.52 -13.89 3.29
N TYR A 18 29.43 -14.58 4.41
CA TYR A 18 29.35 -13.97 5.73
C TYR A 18 30.66 -13.25 6.08
N ASP A 19 31.80 -13.94 5.97
CA ASP A 19 33.12 -13.35 6.24
C ASP A 19 33.43 -12.23 5.26
N TYR A 20 33.06 -12.40 3.99
CA TYR A 20 33.15 -11.35 2.98
C TYR A 20 32.34 -10.11 3.36
N ALA A 21 31.10 -10.27 3.83
CA ALA A 21 30.26 -9.15 4.26
C ALA A 21 30.87 -8.40 5.46
N LEU A 22 31.41 -9.12 6.45
CA LEU A 22 32.10 -8.53 7.59
C LEU A 22 33.37 -7.79 7.16
N PHE A 23 34.18 -8.40 6.30
CA PHE A 23 35.38 -7.78 5.74
C PHE A 23 35.04 -6.48 5.02
N ARG A 24 34.07 -6.51 4.11
CA ARG A 24 33.63 -5.33 3.35
C ARG A 24 33.15 -4.21 4.27
N HIS A 25 32.37 -4.53 5.30
CA HIS A 25 31.91 -3.54 6.26
C HIS A 25 33.07 -2.95 7.08
N GLY A 26 34.03 -3.77 7.48
CA GLY A 26 35.17 -3.37 8.32
C GLY A 26 36.28 -2.60 7.61
N ILE A 27 36.25 -2.49 6.27
CA ILE A 27 37.23 -1.71 5.48
C ILE A 27 36.66 -0.38 4.96
N GLU A 28 35.35 -0.15 5.05
CA GLU A 28 34.78 1.14 4.67
C GLU A 28 35.12 2.20 5.71
N PRO A 29 35.71 3.35 5.31
CA PRO A 29 36.26 4.35 6.23
C PRO A 29 35.23 4.92 7.22
N ASP A 30 33.95 4.92 6.83
CA ASP A 30 32.83 5.40 7.67
C ASP A 30 31.92 4.24 8.14
N GLY A 31 32.27 2.98 7.85
CA GLY A 31 31.40 1.82 8.09
C GLY A 31 30.09 1.82 7.28
N ARG A 32 29.93 2.76 6.34
CA ARG A 32 28.67 2.94 5.60
C ARG A 32 28.46 1.85 4.56
N VAL A 33 27.25 1.28 4.56
CA VAL A 33 26.82 0.30 3.55
C VAL A 33 26.31 1.04 2.32
N PRO A 34 26.75 0.69 1.10
CA PRO A 34 26.25 1.33 -0.12
C PRO A 34 24.74 1.16 -0.31
N ARG A 35 24.08 2.09 -1.03
CA ARG A 35 22.60 2.11 -1.29
C ARG A 35 22.01 0.85 -1.94
N LYS A 36 22.83 -0.07 -2.47
CA LYS A 36 22.39 -1.36 -3.03
C LYS A 36 23.06 -2.55 -2.33
N GLY A 37 23.61 -2.33 -1.16
CA GLY A 37 24.53 -3.25 -0.51
C GLY A 37 25.89 -3.34 -1.19
N PHE A 38 26.82 -4.03 -0.54
CA PHE A 38 28.11 -4.40 -1.11
C PHE A 38 27.91 -5.33 -2.31
N PRO A 39 28.72 -5.17 -3.38
CA PRO A 39 28.68 -6.09 -4.50
C PRO A 39 29.01 -7.52 -4.05
N LEU A 40 28.46 -8.51 -4.74
CA LEU A 40 28.86 -9.91 -4.54
C LEU A 40 30.25 -10.15 -5.17
N PRO A 41 31.06 -11.06 -4.60
CA PRO A 41 32.43 -11.32 -5.06
C PRO A 41 32.54 -11.76 -6.53
N ASP A 42 31.57 -12.53 -7.05
CA ASP A 42 31.60 -13.08 -8.42
C ASP A 42 30.88 -12.23 -9.48
N GLY A 43 30.50 -10.99 -9.16
CA GLY A 43 29.78 -10.10 -10.10
C GLY A 43 28.30 -10.47 -10.29
N PRO A 44 27.54 -9.71 -11.11
CA PRO A 44 26.12 -9.98 -11.33
C PRO A 44 25.95 -11.28 -12.14
N SER A 45 25.61 -12.35 -11.46
CA SER A 45 25.23 -13.61 -12.09
C SER A 45 23.72 -13.68 -12.21
N GLU A 46 23.20 -13.63 -13.44
CA GLU A 46 22.04 -14.45 -13.84
C GLU A 46 21.86 -14.32 -15.37
N PRO A 47 22.18 -15.35 -16.17
CA PRO A 47 21.68 -15.43 -17.54
C PRO A 47 20.16 -15.54 -17.51
N ARG A 48 19.50 -14.96 -18.53
CA ARG A 48 18.05 -15.00 -18.71
C ARG A 48 17.63 -16.47 -18.94
N ARG A 49 17.11 -17.12 -17.90
CA ARG A 49 16.59 -18.50 -17.95
C ARG A 49 15.12 -18.48 -18.37
N GLU A 50 14.65 -19.51 -19.06
CA GLU A 50 13.25 -19.63 -19.49
C GLU A 50 12.31 -19.50 -18.29
N GLU A 51 11.24 -18.71 -18.44
CA GLU A 51 10.29 -18.46 -17.36
C GLU A 51 9.42 -19.70 -17.14
N LEU A 52 9.80 -20.52 -16.16
CA LEU A 52 8.91 -21.53 -15.59
C LEU A 52 7.66 -20.85 -15.04
N THR A 53 6.50 -21.47 -15.23
CA THR A 53 5.29 -21.06 -14.51
C THR A 53 5.51 -21.21 -13.00
N TRP A 54 4.81 -20.41 -12.18
CA TRP A 54 4.92 -20.48 -10.71
C TRP A 54 4.74 -21.91 -10.15
N ARG A 55 3.82 -22.69 -10.74
CA ARG A 55 3.56 -24.08 -10.33
C ARG A 55 4.71 -25.02 -10.68
N GLN A 56 5.32 -24.83 -11.85
CA GLN A 56 6.49 -25.61 -12.28
C GLN A 56 7.71 -25.28 -11.42
N GLY A 57 7.98 -24.00 -11.16
CA GLY A 57 9.06 -23.57 -10.25
C GLY A 57 8.88 -24.10 -8.83
N GLN A 58 7.65 -24.10 -8.31
CA GLN A 58 7.37 -24.68 -7.00
C GLN A 58 7.66 -26.19 -6.96
N ALA A 59 7.26 -26.95 -7.98
CA ALA A 59 7.53 -28.38 -8.07
C ALA A 59 9.04 -28.67 -8.17
N GLU A 60 9.74 -27.97 -9.07
CA GLU A 60 11.19 -28.11 -9.27
C GLU A 60 11.96 -27.91 -7.95
N VAL A 61 11.69 -26.82 -7.24
CA VAL A 61 12.34 -26.50 -5.96
C VAL A 61 11.99 -27.52 -4.88
N THR A 62 10.74 -27.98 -4.84
CA THR A 62 10.29 -28.98 -3.85
C THR A 62 11.01 -30.31 -4.05
N ASP A 63 11.06 -30.81 -5.28
CA ASP A 63 11.69 -32.09 -5.62
C ASP A 63 13.21 -32.03 -5.40
N ALA A 64 13.83 -30.88 -5.70
CA ALA A 64 15.27 -30.70 -5.56
C ALA A 64 15.73 -30.57 -4.11
N LEU A 65 15.02 -29.80 -3.28
CA LEU A 65 15.51 -29.45 -1.94
C LEU A 65 14.99 -30.36 -0.83
N THR A 66 13.73 -30.84 -0.91
CA THR A 66 13.12 -31.62 0.17
C THR A 66 13.92 -32.86 0.58
N PRO A 67 14.48 -33.67 -0.35
CA PRO A 67 15.30 -34.82 0.03
C PRO A 67 16.59 -34.42 0.73
N LEU A 68 17.22 -33.32 0.29
CA LEU A 68 18.50 -32.84 0.83
C LEU A 68 18.34 -32.27 2.25
N LEU A 69 17.20 -31.62 2.52
CA LEU A 69 16.89 -31.03 3.82
C LEU A 69 16.54 -32.07 4.90
N ARG A 70 16.40 -33.35 4.54
CA ARG A 70 16.22 -34.47 5.48
C ARG A 70 17.53 -35.13 5.89
N ASP A 71 18.64 -34.76 5.26
CA ASP A 71 19.93 -35.33 5.60
C ASP A 71 20.36 -34.86 7.00
N PRO A 72 20.59 -35.77 7.98
CA PRO A 72 20.92 -35.40 9.35
C PRO A 72 22.28 -34.70 9.48
N ASP A 73 23.17 -34.84 8.49
CA ASP A 73 24.47 -34.17 8.43
C ASP A 73 24.34 -32.81 7.70
N PRO A 74 24.36 -31.69 8.44
CA PRO A 74 24.11 -30.37 7.84
C PRO A 74 25.23 -29.93 6.90
N VAL A 75 26.46 -30.43 7.05
CA VAL A 75 27.59 -30.08 6.17
C VAL A 75 27.42 -30.75 4.81
N ARG A 76 27.11 -32.05 4.82
CA ARG A 76 26.83 -32.80 3.60
C ARG A 76 25.58 -32.27 2.89
N ALA A 77 24.52 -31.98 3.66
CA ALA A 77 23.28 -31.40 3.15
C ALA A 77 23.54 -30.04 2.48
N ALA A 78 24.24 -29.13 3.15
CA ALA A 78 24.57 -27.81 2.61
C ALA A 78 25.43 -27.90 1.33
N GLY A 79 26.42 -28.79 1.30
CA GLY A 79 27.23 -29.04 0.10
C GLY A 79 26.40 -29.59 -1.07
N ALA A 80 25.41 -30.44 -0.80
CA ALA A 80 24.49 -30.95 -1.81
C ALA A 80 23.55 -29.84 -2.33
N VAL A 81 23.02 -29.00 -1.44
CA VAL A 81 22.18 -27.85 -1.81
C VAL A 81 22.95 -26.87 -2.69
N HIS A 82 24.21 -26.57 -2.34
CA HIS A 82 25.06 -25.66 -3.11
C HIS A 82 25.22 -26.12 -4.57
N ARG A 83 25.55 -27.39 -4.78
CA ARG A 83 25.61 -27.98 -6.12
C ARG A 83 24.27 -27.96 -6.83
N ARG A 84 23.20 -28.38 -6.13
CA ARG A 84 21.89 -28.57 -6.75
C ARG A 84 21.25 -27.26 -7.20
N VAL A 85 21.41 -26.19 -6.41
CA VAL A 85 20.84 -24.88 -6.71
C VAL A 85 21.44 -24.26 -7.98
N ALA A 86 22.72 -24.50 -8.27
CA ALA A 86 23.37 -24.02 -9.48
C ALA A 86 22.73 -24.59 -10.77
N GLU A 87 22.17 -25.81 -10.68
CA GLU A 87 21.56 -26.55 -11.78
C GLU A 87 20.08 -26.20 -12.03
N LEU A 88 19.42 -25.49 -11.11
CA LEU A 88 17.99 -25.17 -11.23
C LEU A 88 17.73 -24.13 -12.32
N ALA A 89 16.62 -24.27 -13.04
CA ALA A 89 16.20 -23.28 -14.04
C ALA A 89 15.62 -22.00 -13.40
N SER A 90 15.27 -22.06 -12.11
CA SER A 90 14.70 -20.96 -11.35
C SER A 90 15.65 -19.77 -11.13
N THR A 91 15.11 -18.54 -11.14
CA THR A 91 15.85 -17.34 -10.70
C THR A 91 16.06 -17.34 -9.19
N GLY A 92 17.06 -16.62 -8.69
CA GLY A 92 17.32 -16.55 -7.25
C GLY A 92 16.12 -16.05 -6.45
N ARG A 93 15.35 -15.10 -7.00
CA ARG A 93 14.12 -14.59 -6.35
C ARG A 93 13.06 -15.67 -6.23
N SER A 94 12.76 -16.39 -7.32
CA SER A 94 11.76 -17.46 -7.32
C SER A 94 12.17 -18.62 -6.41
N LEU A 95 13.44 -19.03 -6.47
CA LEU A 95 14.01 -20.06 -5.60
C LEU A 95 13.75 -19.78 -4.11
N ARG A 96 14.07 -18.56 -3.65
CA ARG A 96 13.85 -18.16 -2.25
C ARG A 96 12.37 -18.13 -1.88
N ALA A 97 11.52 -17.62 -2.77
CA ALA A 97 10.09 -17.55 -2.57
C ALA A 97 9.43 -18.94 -2.47
N HIS A 98 9.90 -19.92 -3.25
CA HIS A 98 9.43 -21.30 -3.16
C HIS A 98 10.00 -22.02 -1.93
N THR A 99 11.29 -21.81 -1.63
CA THR A 99 11.96 -22.38 -0.45
C THR A 99 11.24 -22.01 0.86
N ALA A 100 10.87 -20.73 1.01
CA ALA A 100 10.15 -20.24 2.20
C ALA A 100 8.78 -20.91 2.42
N ARG A 101 8.22 -21.57 1.39
CA ARG A 101 6.92 -22.25 1.41
C ARG A 101 7.04 -23.78 1.41
N LEU A 102 8.24 -24.33 1.50
CA LEU A 102 8.43 -25.78 1.54
C LEU A 102 7.77 -26.38 2.79
N THR A 103 7.11 -27.52 2.58
CA THR A 103 6.61 -28.34 3.68
C THR A 103 7.76 -29.21 4.18
N LEU A 104 8.17 -29.00 5.42
CA LEU A 104 9.31 -29.68 6.01
C LEU A 104 8.82 -30.77 6.97
N THR A 105 9.37 -31.98 6.85
CA THR A 105 9.03 -33.11 7.73
C THR A 105 9.89 -33.15 9.00
N ASP A 106 11.08 -32.53 8.96
CA ASP A 106 12.00 -32.39 10.08
C ASP A 106 12.55 -30.96 10.07
N GLU A 107 11.94 -30.10 10.87
CA GLU A 107 12.29 -28.68 10.94
C GLU A 107 13.65 -28.44 11.63
N ASP A 108 14.07 -29.29 12.56
CA ASP A 108 15.34 -29.13 13.26
C ASP A 108 16.53 -29.48 12.36
N THR A 109 16.41 -30.54 11.57
CA THR A 109 17.42 -30.90 10.57
C THR A 109 17.52 -29.82 9.47
N ALA A 110 16.38 -29.33 8.99
CA ALA A 110 16.36 -28.22 8.04
C ALA A 110 16.98 -26.93 8.63
N ARG A 111 16.74 -26.62 9.92
CA ARG A 111 17.36 -25.48 10.62
C ARG A 111 18.89 -25.60 10.67
N ARG A 112 19.42 -26.77 11.03
CA ARG A 112 20.88 -27.00 11.06
C ARG A 112 21.51 -26.81 9.67
N THR A 113 20.88 -27.34 8.63
CA THR A 113 21.33 -27.14 7.24
C THR A 113 21.25 -25.67 6.81
N ALA A 114 20.17 -24.97 7.17
CA ALA A 114 20.02 -23.55 6.90
C ALA A 114 21.13 -22.71 7.54
N ARG A 115 21.48 -23.00 8.80
CA ARG A 115 22.60 -22.36 9.52
C ARG A 115 23.94 -22.66 8.85
N GLN A 116 24.15 -23.89 8.41
CA GLN A 116 25.37 -24.23 7.69
C GLN A 116 25.50 -23.42 6.39
N LEU A 117 24.40 -23.32 5.62
CA LEU A 117 24.36 -22.53 4.39
C LEU A 117 24.63 -21.05 4.64
N THR A 118 24.06 -20.43 5.68
CA THR A 118 24.29 -19.00 5.97
C THR A 118 25.68 -18.72 6.53
N ARG A 119 26.26 -19.65 7.31
CA ARG A 119 27.57 -19.47 7.95
C ARG A 119 28.75 -19.74 7.01
N THR A 120 28.64 -20.76 6.14
CA THR A 120 29.78 -21.21 5.31
C THR A 120 29.52 -21.14 3.81
N GLY A 121 28.32 -20.72 3.38
CA GLY A 121 27.99 -20.62 1.97
C GLY A 121 28.82 -19.57 1.25
N THR A 122 29.30 -19.93 0.06
CA THR A 122 30.10 -19.05 -0.82
C THR A 122 29.28 -18.48 -1.99
N ASP A 123 28.07 -19.01 -2.23
CA ASP A 123 27.18 -18.61 -3.31
C ASP A 123 25.90 -17.97 -2.80
N ALA A 124 25.42 -16.93 -3.50
CA ALA A 124 24.27 -16.14 -3.07
C ALA A 124 22.94 -16.89 -3.18
N ALA A 125 22.79 -17.83 -4.12
CA ALA A 125 21.59 -18.62 -4.25
C ALA A 125 21.51 -19.66 -3.11
N ALA A 126 22.61 -20.34 -2.79
CA ALA A 126 22.70 -21.28 -1.67
C ALA A 126 22.50 -20.59 -0.31
N VAL A 127 23.16 -19.45 -0.07
CA VAL A 127 22.95 -18.63 1.13
C VAL A 127 21.50 -18.12 1.19
N GLY A 128 20.94 -17.72 0.05
CA GLY A 128 19.55 -17.30 -0.07
C GLY A 128 18.54 -18.38 0.33
N VAL A 129 18.80 -19.65 -0.01
CA VAL A 129 18.02 -20.80 0.46
C VAL A 129 18.10 -20.93 1.99
N GLY A 130 19.31 -20.83 2.56
CA GLY A 130 19.50 -20.84 4.01
C GLY A 130 18.67 -19.74 4.71
N MET A 131 18.75 -18.50 4.23
CA MET A 131 17.94 -17.40 4.76
C MET A 131 16.43 -17.64 4.61
N ALA A 132 15.99 -18.15 3.46
CA ALA A 132 14.58 -18.40 3.19
C ALA A 132 13.99 -19.46 4.15
N LEU A 133 14.77 -20.47 4.55
CA LEU A 133 14.39 -21.42 5.58
C LEU A 133 14.30 -20.76 6.97
N LEU A 134 15.26 -19.87 7.29
CA LEU A 134 15.30 -19.15 8.57
C LEU A 134 14.15 -18.15 8.74
N ILE A 135 13.38 -17.81 7.69
CA ILE A 135 12.14 -17.03 7.82
C ILE A 135 11.18 -17.65 8.83
N ARG A 136 11.09 -18.98 8.87
CA ARG A 136 10.22 -19.71 9.81
C ARG A 136 11.00 -20.40 10.93
N LEU A 137 12.24 -20.80 10.64
CA LEU A 137 13.04 -21.67 11.52
C LEU A 137 14.09 -20.92 12.33
N GLY A 138 14.30 -19.64 12.08
CA GLY A 138 15.37 -18.87 12.71
C GLY A 138 15.15 -18.65 14.20
N GLU A 139 16.25 -18.42 14.91
CA GLU A 139 16.30 -18.09 16.33
C GLU A 139 17.22 -16.89 16.57
N ALA A 140 17.29 -16.39 17.80
CA ALA A 140 18.09 -15.21 18.15
C ALA A 140 19.58 -15.33 17.75
N GLU A 141 20.16 -16.53 17.77
CA GLU A 141 21.56 -16.76 17.36
C GLU A 141 21.82 -16.49 15.87
N ASP A 142 20.78 -16.48 15.04
CA ASP A 142 20.89 -16.29 13.60
C ASP A 142 20.94 -14.79 13.21
N VAL A 143 20.55 -13.89 14.12
CA VAL A 143 20.46 -12.44 13.89
C VAL A 143 21.77 -11.82 13.40
N PRO A 144 22.95 -12.09 13.99
CA PRO A 144 24.21 -11.50 13.52
C PRO A 144 24.55 -11.88 12.07
N TYR A 145 24.26 -13.12 11.68
CA TYR A 145 24.51 -13.63 10.32
C TYR A 145 23.59 -12.98 9.30
N LEU A 146 22.30 -12.88 9.63
CA LEU A 146 21.31 -12.24 8.77
C LEU A 146 21.58 -10.74 8.60
N LYS A 147 21.99 -10.04 9.67
CA LYS A 147 22.42 -8.63 9.60
C LYS A 147 23.58 -8.44 8.63
N ALA A 148 24.63 -9.27 8.77
CA ALA A 148 25.82 -9.16 7.94
C ALA A 148 25.53 -9.45 6.46
N LEU A 149 24.91 -10.60 6.18
CA LEU A 149 24.61 -11.02 4.82
C LEU A 149 23.57 -10.11 4.14
N GLY A 150 22.66 -9.51 4.90
CA GLY A 150 21.70 -8.52 4.40
C GLY A 150 22.34 -7.24 3.86
N MET A 151 23.60 -6.97 4.20
CA MET A 151 24.38 -5.87 3.61
C MET A 151 24.86 -6.17 2.18
N LEU A 152 24.75 -7.41 1.72
CA LEU A 152 25.14 -7.79 0.36
C LEU A 152 24.00 -7.56 -0.64
N ARG A 153 24.38 -7.12 -1.85
CA ARG A 153 23.43 -6.88 -2.94
C ARG A 153 22.65 -8.15 -3.27
N GLY A 154 21.33 -8.04 -3.32
CA GLY A 154 20.42 -9.14 -3.70
C GLY A 154 19.98 -10.04 -2.55
N LEU A 155 20.55 -9.88 -1.34
CA LEU A 155 20.17 -10.66 -0.15
C LEU A 155 19.33 -9.87 0.86
N ALA A 156 19.28 -8.54 0.77
CA ALA A 156 18.57 -7.67 1.71
C ALA A 156 17.08 -8.02 1.92
N ASP A 157 16.34 -8.31 0.85
CA ASP A 157 14.90 -8.67 0.96
C ASP A 157 14.70 -9.99 1.73
N THR A 158 15.57 -10.97 1.53
CA THR A 158 15.44 -12.28 2.19
C THR A 158 15.96 -12.23 3.63
N ALA A 159 17.07 -11.50 3.87
CA ALA A 159 17.58 -11.26 5.20
C ALA A 159 16.58 -10.47 6.06
N SER A 160 15.96 -9.42 5.52
CA SER A 160 14.94 -8.65 6.24
C SER A 160 13.69 -9.48 6.52
N ALA A 161 13.24 -10.32 5.58
CA ALA A 161 12.13 -11.26 5.82
C ALA A 161 12.45 -12.27 6.94
N ALA A 162 13.70 -12.75 7.03
CA ALA A 162 14.13 -13.65 8.09
C ALA A 162 14.36 -12.96 9.43
N LEU A 163 14.75 -11.69 9.42
CA LEU A 163 14.89 -10.86 10.62
C LEU A 163 13.54 -10.37 11.16
N ASP A 164 12.50 -10.25 10.33
CA ASP A 164 11.19 -9.70 10.74
C ASP A 164 10.60 -10.37 12.01
N PRO A 165 10.63 -11.71 12.16
CA PRO A 165 10.20 -12.35 13.40
C PRO A 165 11.24 -12.34 14.54
N LEU A 166 12.53 -12.11 14.25
CA LEU A 166 13.64 -12.26 15.20
C LEU A 166 14.11 -10.94 15.82
N ASP A 167 14.26 -9.92 14.98
CA ASP A 167 14.75 -8.57 15.31
C ASP A 167 14.16 -7.59 14.28
N ARG A 168 12.98 -7.07 14.60
CA ARG A 168 12.23 -6.13 13.73
C ARG A 168 12.99 -4.85 13.45
N GLN A 169 13.75 -4.34 14.43
CA GLN A 169 14.52 -3.11 14.26
C GLN A 169 15.62 -3.33 13.21
N ALA A 170 16.32 -4.47 13.28
CA ALA A 170 17.31 -4.84 12.27
C ALA A 170 16.71 -5.06 10.88
N ALA A 171 15.56 -5.76 10.81
CA ALA A 171 14.84 -5.95 9.56
C ALA A 171 14.48 -4.60 8.93
N ALA A 172 13.95 -3.67 9.72
CA ALA A 172 13.56 -2.35 9.28
C ALA A 172 14.74 -1.52 8.76
N LEU A 173 15.89 -1.53 9.45
CA LEU A 173 17.10 -0.86 9.00
C LEU A 173 17.60 -1.38 7.64
N LEU A 174 17.54 -2.70 7.41
CA LEU A 174 17.91 -3.28 6.11
C LEU A 174 16.95 -2.83 5.01
N VAL A 175 15.64 -2.83 5.28
CA VAL A 175 14.64 -2.38 4.30
C VAL A 175 14.86 -0.92 3.94
N ILE A 176 14.99 -0.03 4.94
CA ILE A 176 15.24 1.39 4.73
C ILE A 176 16.49 1.59 3.87
N ARG A 177 17.63 0.98 4.23
CA ARG A 177 18.88 1.10 3.46
C ARG A 177 18.76 0.64 2.01
N SER A 178 17.97 -0.40 1.76
CA SER A 178 17.80 -0.98 0.43
C SER A 178 16.80 -0.22 -0.46
N ARG A 179 15.83 0.48 0.15
CA ARG A 179 14.70 1.09 -0.55
C ARG A 179 14.73 2.62 -0.58
N ASP A 180 15.44 3.26 0.34
CA ASP A 180 15.64 4.71 0.34
C ASP A 180 16.58 5.14 -0.80
N ARG A 181 15.97 5.58 -1.91
CA ARG A 181 16.71 6.06 -3.09
C ARG A 181 17.05 7.54 -3.00
N SER A 182 16.25 8.34 -2.28
CA SER A 182 16.44 9.78 -2.11
C SER A 182 17.59 10.07 -1.13
N GLY A 183 17.78 9.20 -0.14
CA GLY A 183 18.75 9.39 0.94
C GLY A 183 18.18 10.21 2.09
N GLU A 184 16.87 10.49 2.09
CA GLU A 184 16.17 11.27 3.11
C GLU A 184 16.22 10.60 4.48
N LEU A 185 16.34 9.27 4.55
CA LEU A 185 16.40 8.51 5.80
C LEU A 185 17.83 8.28 6.30
N THR A 186 18.85 8.85 5.63
CA THR A 186 20.26 8.67 6.01
C THR A 186 20.55 9.20 7.41
N SER A 187 20.03 10.38 7.76
CA SER A 187 20.21 10.98 9.10
C SER A 187 19.62 10.11 10.19
N LEU A 188 18.46 9.49 9.94
CA LEU A 188 17.82 8.55 10.85
C LEU A 188 18.65 7.28 11.03
N ILE A 189 19.17 6.71 9.94
CA ILE A 189 20.05 5.53 10.00
C ILE A 189 21.31 5.82 10.83
N ASP A 190 21.94 6.97 10.59
CA ASP A 190 23.16 7.40 11.30
C ASP A 190 22.86 7.63 12.79
N ALA A 191 21.72 8.26 13.11
CA ALA A 191 21.28 8.47 14.49
C ALA A 191 20.98 7.16 15.23
N ILE A 192 20.37 6.17 14.56
CA ILE A 192 20.13 4.86 15.17
C ILE A 192 21.45 4.14 15.47
N ALA A 193 22.46 4.30 14.61
CA ALA A 193 23.76 3.68 14.80
C ALA A 193 24.52 4.20 16.04
N THR A 194 24.22 5.41 16.53
CA THR A 194 24.83 5.95 17.76
C THR A 194 24.25 5.32 19.02
N GLY A 195 23.05 4.75 18.95
CA GLY A 195 22.30 4.26 20.11
C GLY A 195 21.73 5.38 21.01
N ASP A 196 21.85 6.66 20.60
CA ASP A 196 21.34 7.80 21.35
C ASP A 196 19.87 8.08 20.99
N ALA A 197 18.98 7.86 21.96
CA ALA A 197 17.55 8.08 21.79
C ALA A 197 17.19 9.55 21.46
N GLU A 198 17.97 10.54 21.90
CA GLU A 198 17.73 11.94 21.53
C GLU A 198 18.18 12.24 20.10
N ALA A 199 19.30 11.66 19.65
CA ALA A 199 19.72 11.75 18.26
C ALA A 199 18.66 11.13 17.33
N VAL A 200 18.13 9.94 17.68
CA VAL A 200 17.07 9.27 16.91
C VAL A 200 15.81 10.12 16.84
N ARG A 201 15.39 10.68 17.98
CA ARG A 201 14.24 11.60 18.05
C ARG A 201 14.44 12.82 17.13
N SER A 202 15.58 13.49 17.24
CA SER A 202 15.88 14.67 16.44
C SER A 202 15.88 14.36 14.94
N ALA A 203 16.45 13.22 14.55
CA ALA A 203 16.45 12.77 13.17
C ALA A 203 15.05 12.42 12.65
N LEU A 204 14.20 11.79 13.47
CA LEU A 204 12.80 11.53 13.15
C LEU A 204 11.99 12.82 12.92
N LEU A 205 12.17 13.82 13.78
CA LEU A 205 11.46 15.10 13.66
C LEU A 205 11.94 15.96 12.49
N SER A 206 13.14 15.66 11.98
CA SER A 206 13.72 16.33 10.82
C SER A 206 13.30 15.72 9.47
N LEU A 207 12.51 14.65 9.49
CA LEU A 207 12.00 14.04 8.26
C LEU A 207 11.05 15.00 7.55
N PRO A 208 11.12 15.11 6.20
CA PRO A 208 10.16 15.90 5.44
C PRO A 208 8.73 15.44 5.69
N ASP A 209 7.80 16.37 5.76
CA ASP A 209 6.37 16.10 5.97
C ASP A 209 5.62 15.68 4.70
N GLU A 210 6.35 15.17 3.71
CA GLU A 210 5.78 14.73 2.43
C GLU A 210 5.44 13.24 2.50
N ASP A 211 4.30 12.84 1.92
CA ASP A 211 3.86 11.43 1.84
C ASP A 211 4.94 10.51 1.28
N ARG A 212 5.77 11.03 0.37
CA ARG A 212 6.90 10.33 -0.22
C ARG A 212 8.03 10.04 0.78
N ALA A 213 8.28 10.88 1.77
CA ALA A 213 9.32 10.64 2.77
C ALA A 213 8.89 9.59 3.81
N LEU A 214 7.59 9.52 4.11
CA LEU A 214 7.01 8.63 5.12
C LEU A 214 6.49 7.30 4.56
N TRP A 215 6.74 7.01 3.28
CA TRP A 215 6.21 5.82 2.59
C TRP A 215 6.64 4.47 3.21
N LEU A 216 7.72 4.45 3.99
CA LEU A 216 8.18 3.29 4.77
C LEU A 216 7.71 3.36 6.23
N GLY A 217 6.48 3.80 6.47
CA GLY A 217 5.96 4.16 7.79
C GLY A 217 6.27 3.15 8.89
N ARG A 218 5.90 1.87 8.68
CA ARG A 218 6.18 0.81 9.68
C ARG A 218 7.68 0.65 9.91
N ARG A 219 8.48 0.66 8.85
CA ARG A 219 9.93 0.47 8.96
C ARG A 219 10.60 1.63 9.67
N ILE A 220 10.17 2.86 9.42
CA ILE A 220 10.64 4.04 10.17
C ILE A 220 10.33 3.87 11.66
N ALA A 221 9.08 3.49 12.00
CA ALA A 221 8.66 3.32 13.39
C ALA A 221 9.36 2.16 14.12
N GLU A 222 9.62 1.04 13.42
CA GLU A 222 10.37 -0.10 13.96
C GLU A 222 11.85 0.21 14.14
N ALA A 223 12.48 0.85 13.13
CA ALA A 223 13.91 1.19 13.17
C ALA A 223 14.22 2.17 14.32
N ALA A 224 13.32 3.13 14.56
CA ALA A 224 13.51 4.15 15.58
C ALA A 224 13.00 3.77 16.98
N ASP A 225 12.43 2.57 17.16
CA ASP A 225 11.68 2.17 18.37
C ASP A 225 10.69 3.26 18.82
N LEU A 226 9.79 3.65 17.91
CA LEU A 226 8.82 4.74 18.15
C LEU A 226 8.00 4.51 19.43
N HIS A 227 7.64 3.26 19.73
CA HIS A 227 6.91 2.91 20.93
C HIS A 227 7.75 3.15 22.21
N GLY A 228 9.03 2.78 22.20
CA GLY A 228 9.95 3.10 23.29
C GLY A 228 10.14 4.61 23.48
N LEU A 229 10.31 5.36 22.40
CA LEU A 229 10.44 6.82 22.43
C LEU A 229 9.20 7.50 23.03
N LEU A 230 7.99 7.11 22.61
CA LEU A 230 6.74 7.64 23.16
C LEU A 230 6.56 7.31 24.64
N ARG A 231 6.98 6.12 25.08
CA ARG A 231 6.95 5.74 26.50
C ARG A 231 7.92 6.56 27.35
N ALA A 232 9.10 6.86 26.81
CA ALA A 232 10.10 7.67 27.49
C ALA A 232 9.74 9.15 27.51
N ARG A 233 9.03 9.64 26.50
CA ARG A 233 8.70 11.06 26.29
C ARG A 233 7.20 11.28 26.01
N PRO A 234 6.29 10.96 26.95
CA PRO A 234 4.86 11.06 26.72
C PRO A 234 4.34 12.50 26.57
N GLN A 235 5.16 13.50 26.90
CA GLN A 235 4.80 14.93 26.85
C GLN A 235 5.29 15.63 25.57
N ASP A 236 5.89 14.89 24.65
CA ASP A 236 6.50 15.44 23.44
C ASP A 236 5.47 15.58 22.31
N GLY A 237 4.92 16.79 22.15
CA GLY A 237 3.87 17.10 21.17
C GLY A 237 4.30 16.86 19.72
N ASP A 238 5.55 17.18 19.37
CA ASP A 238 6.06 17.01 18.00
C ASP A 238 6.19 15.52 17.65
N LEU A 239 6.66 14.71 18.60
CA LEU A 239 6.73 13.26 18.44
C LEU A 239 5.33 12.64 18.34
N LEU A 240 4.34 13.15 19.08
CA LEU A 240 2.94 12.73 18.96
C LEU A 240 2.36 13.06 17.58
N ALA A 241 2.64 14.25 17.03
CA ALA A 241 2.19 14.63 15.70
C ALA A 241 2.79 13.71 14.62
N LEU A 242 4.11 13.48 14.66
CA LEU A 242 4.78 12.53 13.77
C LEU A 242 4.22 11.12 13.91
N THR A 243 3.94 10.68 15.15
CA THR A 243 3.32 9.37 15.42
C THR A 243 1.98 9.25 14.72
N GLY A 244 1.12 10.26 14.82
CA GLY A 244 -0.16 10.27 14.12
C GLY A 244 0.01 10.11 12.62
N ARG A 245 0.94 10.86 12.00
CA ARG A 245 1.21 10.76 10.56
C ARG A 245 1.68 9.37 10.15
N LEU A 246 2.61 8.78 10.90
CA LEU A 246 3.09 7.41 10.66
C LEU A 246 1.97 6.38 10.81
N LEU A 247 1.11 6.49 11.82
CA LEU A 247 -0.03 5.58 11.99
C LEU A 247 -1.03 5.69 10.84
N HIS A 248 -1.36 6.91 10.42
CA HIS A 248 -2.25 7.12 9.28
C HIS A 248 -1.64 6.54 8.00
N ARG A 249 -0.35 6.77 7.76
CA ARG A 249 0.35 6.21 6.59
C ARG A 249 0.45 4.69 6.62
N MET A 250 0.65 4.08 7.79
CA MET A 250 0.62 2.62 7.94
C MET A 250 -0.77 2.02 7.72
N ALA A 251 -1.83 2.79 8.00
CA ALA A 251 -3.22 2.38 7.76
C ALA A 251 -3.64 2.59 6.28
N ASP A 252 -2.96 3.49 5.58
CA ASP A 252 -3.18 3.79 4.18
C ASP A 252 -2.88 2.58 3.27
N GLN A 253 -3.78 2.29 2.33
CA GLN A 253 -3.73 1.08 1.48
C GLN A 253 -3.27 1.39 0.05
N GLN A 254 -2.83 2.63 -0.21
CA GLN A 254 -2.54 3.08 -1.56
C GLN A 254 -1.53 2.21 -2.30
N ASP A 255 -0.47 1.70 -1.66
CA ASP A 255 0.60 1.04 -2.41
C ASP A 255 0.72 -0.47 -2.12
N SER A 256 0.12 -0.96 -1.02
CA SER A 256 0.26 -2.36 -0.58
C SER A 256 -0.68 -2.73 0.58
N ARG A 257 -0.40 -3.87 1.24
CA ARG A 257 -1.09 -4.30 2.46
C ARG A 257 -0.92 -3.26 3.56
N PRO A 258 -1.98 -2.95 4.35
CA PRO A 258 -1.86 -2.00 5.45
C PRO A 258 -0.76 -2.46 6.41
N GLU A 259 0.35 -1.72 6.44
CA GLU A 259 1.52 -2.07 7.27
C GLU A 259 1.16 -2.04 8.76
N ILE A 260 0.11 -1.31 9.14
CA ILE A 260 -0.36 -1.19 10.52
C ILE A 260 -0.72 -2.56 11.12
N LEU A 261 -1.16 -3.51 10.31
CA LEU A 261 -1.52 -4.87 10.77
C LEU A 261 -0.30 -5.68 11.18
N ASP A 262 0.88 -5.34 10.66
CA ASP A 262 2.14 -6.02 10.95
C ASP A 262 2.99 -5.23 11.97
N TYR A 263 2.60 -3.99 12.30
CA TYR A 263 3.24 -3.20 13.34
C TYR A 263 2.83 -3.67 14.73
N GLY A 264 3.65 -4.55 15.34
CA GLY A 264 3.33 -5.20 16.62
C GLY A 264 2.86 -4.25 17.75
N PRO A 265 3.51 -3.10 17.97
CA PRO A 265 3.09 -2.12 18.98
C PRO A 265 1.84 -1.28 18.61
N ALA A 266 1.23 -1.46 17.43
CA ALA A 266 0.17 -0.58 16.90
C ALA A 266 -0.90 -0.20 17.92
N ARG A 267 -1.50 -1.17 18.62
CA ARG A 267 -2.55 -0.91 19.63
C ARG A 267 -2.04 0.00 20.75
N ALA A 268 -0.84 -0.26 21.27
CA ALA A 268 -0.26 0.54 22.35
C ALA A 268 0.06 1.96 21.89
N VAL A 269 0.51 2.11 20.63
CA VAL A 269 0.84 3.41 20.04
C VAL A 269 -0.43 4.23 19.74
N TYR A 270 -1.52 3.63 19.23
CA TYR A 270 -2.82 4.30 19.14
C TYR A 270 -3.34 4.74 20.51
N GLU A 271 -3.27 3.86 21.52
CA GLU A 271 -3.69 4.20 22.89
C GLU A 271 -2.84 5.34 23.48
N ALA A 272 -1.53 5.37 23.21
CA ALA A 272 -0.64 6.44 23.66
C ALA A 272 -0.96 7.76 22.96
N LEU A 273 -1.12 7.76 21.64
CA LEU A 273 -1.48 8.94 20.84
C LEU A 273 -2.79 9.55 21.35
N VAL A 274 -3.87 8.76 21.45
CA VAL A 274 -5.19 9.27 21.85
C VAL A 274 -5.18 9.75 23.31
N ARG A 275 -4.43 9.09 24.20
CA ARG A 275 -4.32 9.50 25.61
C ARG A 275 -3.68 10.87 25.77
N HIS A 276 -2.74 11.23 24.89
CA HIS A 276 -1.96 12.46 24.97
C HIS A 276 -2.30 13.46 23.84
N ALA A 277 -3.38 13.23 23.11
CA ALA A 277 -3.79 14.07 21.99
C ALA A 277 -4.17 15.50 22.40
N ASP A 278 -4.49 15.74 23.69
CA ASP A 278 -4.67 17.07 24.28
C ASP A 278 -3.40 17.94 24.25
N ARG A 279 -2.24 17.33 24.00
CA ARG A 279 -0.94 18.01 23.93
C ARG A 279 -0.58 18.49 22.53
N LEU A 280 -1.31 18.07 21.52
CA LEU A 280 -1.14 18.60 20.18
C LEU A 280 -1.64 20.05 20.14
N PRO A 281 -0.87 20.99 19.57
CA PRO A 281 -1.37 22.34 19.30
C PRO A 281 -2.72 22.27 18.55
N PRO A 282 -3.73 23.09 18.89
CA PRO A 282 -5.07 23.03 18.29
C PRO A 282 -5.10 23.66 16.89
N THR A 283 -4.15 23.28 16.02
CA THR A 283 -4.07 23.72 14.63
C THR A 283 -5.05 22.91 13.77
N GLN A 284 -5.43 23.45 12.62
CA GLN A 284 -6.28 22.74 11.66
C GLN A 284 -5.61 21.44 11.17
N GLU A 285 -4.28 21.44 11.03
CA GLU A 285 -3.50 20.26 10.65
C GLU A 285 -3.64 19.12 11.66
N HIS A 286 -3.39 19.37 12.96
CA HIS A 286 -3.51 18.33 13.98
C HIS A 286 -4.95 17.85 14.14
N ARG A 287 -5.94 18.73 13.99
CA ARG A 287 -7.36 18.33 13.97
C ARG A 287 -7.66 17.39 12.82
N SER A 288 -7.19 17.72 11.61
CA SER A 288 -7.37 16.86 10.45
C SER A 288 -6.67 15.52 10.63
N LEU A 289 -5.46 15.52 11.19
CA LEU A 289 -4.72 14.29 11.51
C LEU A 289 -5.48 13.39 12.49
N LEU A 290 -5.98 13.95 13.60
CA LEU A 290 -6.76 13.19 14.58
C LEU A 290 -8.08 12.67 13.99
N LEU A 291 -8.70 13.41 13.06
CA LEU A 291 -9.89 12.94 12.35
C LEU A 291 -9.54 11.79 11.38
N SER A 292 -8.42 11.85 10.66
CA SER A 292 -7.94 10.73 9.84
C SER A 292 -7.72 9.46 10.69
N ILE A 293 -7.13 9.61 11.88
CA ILE A 293 -6.98 8.50 12.84
C ILE A 293 -8.34 7.95 13.28
N ALA A 294 -9.33 8.82 13.55
CA ALA A 294 -10.67 8.38 13.91
C ALA A 294 -11.35 7.62 12.76
N LEU A 295 -11.24 8.10 11.52
CA LEU A 295 -11.75 7.42 10.33
C LEU A 295 -11.14 6.02 10.17
N ASP A 296 -9.82 5.89 10.35
CA ASP A 296 -9.15 4.60 10.24
C ASP A 296 -9.51 3.63 11.37
N LEU A 297 -9.69 4.13 12.60
CA LEU A 297 -10.18 3.32 13.73
C LEU A 297 -11.66 2.92 13.61
N HIS A 298 -12.45 3.67 12.86
CA HIS A 298 -13.87 3.40 12.63
C HIS A 298 -14.08 2.34 11.53
N SER A 299 -13.51 2.56 10.35
CA SER A 299 -13.81 1.75 9.16
C SER A 299 -12.57 1.28 8.38
N GLY A 300 -11.36 1.68 8.79
CA GLY A 300 -10.12 1.33 8.09
C GLY A 300 -9.46 0.04 8.59
N ALA A 301 -8.27 -0.26 8.07
CA ALA A 301 -7.50 -1.44 8.46
C ALA A 301 -7.25 -1.59 9.98
N PRO A 302 -7.04 -0.51 10.78
CA PRO A 302 -6.86 -0.62 12.23
C PRO A 302 -8.01 -1.29 12.97
N VAL A 303 -9.21 -1.38 12.38
CA VAL A 303 -10.31 -2.20 12.91
C VAL A 303 -9.89 -3.65 13.14
N LEU A 304 -9.07 -4.21 12.24
CA LEU A 304 -8.68 -5.62 12.24
C LEU A 304 -7.57 -5.94 13.25
N LEU A 305 -7.04 -4.94 13.95
CA LEU A 305 -6.17 -5.18 15.08
C LEU A 305 -6.96 -5.93 16.16
N ASN A 306 -6.29 -6.84 16.88
CA ASN A 306 -6.91 -7.64 17.93
C ASN A 306 -7.24 -6.79 19.17
N TRP A 307 -8.20 -5.88 19.07
CA TRP A 307 -8.65 -5.01 20.15
C TRP A 307 -9.32 -5.82 21.25
N ARG A 308 -9.09 -5.45 22.51
CA ARG A 308 -9.96 -5.96 23.58
C ARG A 308 -11.37 -5.39 23.38
N PRO A 309 -12.43 -6.15 23.72
CA PRO A 309 -13.82 -5.69 23.59
C PRO A 309 -14.01 -4.28 24.17
N GLY A 310 -14.68 -3.41 23.41
CA GLY A 310 -14.97 -2.02 23.79
C GLY A 310 -13.80 -1.02 23.73
N ARG A 311 -12.53 -1.46 23.60
CA ARG A 311 -11.37 -0.53 23.63
C ARG A 311 -11.33 0.41 22.43
N ARG A 312 -11.52 -0.12 21.21
CA ARG A 312 -11.59 0.69 19.98
C ARG A 312 -12.67 1.77 20.10
N ARG A 313 -13.86 1.39 20.58
CA ARG A 313 -14.98 2.31 20.83
C ARG A 313 -14.63 3.38 21.87
N ALA A 314 -13.91 3.03 22.93
CA ALA A 314 -13.44 4.00 23.92
C ALA A 314 -12.45 5.02 23.34
N LEU A 315 -11.58 4.60 22.41
CA LEU A 315 -10.68 5.52 21.70
C LEU A 315 -11.45 6.48 20.80
N LEU A 316 -12.44 6.00 20.05
CA LEU A 316 -13.32 6.84 19.25
C LEU A 316 -14.07 7.87 20.13
N HIS A 317 -14.62 7.46 21.27
CA HIS A 317 -15.26 8.41 22.22
C HIS A 317 -14.27 9.45 22.78
N ALA A 318 -13.00 9.08 22.97
CA ALA A 318 -11.99 10.04 23.41
C ALA A 318 -11.67 11.06 22.32
N LEU A 319 -11.53 10.62 21.06
CA LEU A 319 -11.29 11.49 19.91
C LEU A 319 -12.50 12.41 19.63
N ASP A 320 -13.73 11.91 19.77
CA ASP A 320 -14.97 12.67 19.61
C ASP A 320 -14.95 13.94 20.49
N ARG A 321 -14.58 13.78 21.77
CA ARG A 321 -14.48 14.90 22.74
C ARG A 321 -13.38 15.91 22.40
N LEU A 322 -12.32 15.49 21.71
CA LEU A 322 -11.20 16.35 21.33
C LEU A 322 -11.45 17.13 20.03
N LEU A 323 -12.45 16.71 19.26
CA LEU A 323 -12.73 17.24 17.93
C LEU A 323 -14.10 17.90 17.88
N PRO A 324 -14.35 19.04 18.55
CA PRO A 324 -15.67 19.67 18.50
C PRO A 324 -16.01 20.15 17.07
N GLU A 325 -17.31 20.08 16.73
CA GLU A 325 -17.88 20.52 15.43
C GLU A 325 -17.55 21.99 15.11
N ALA A 326 -17.61 22.86 16.12
CA ALA A 326 -17.38 24.29 15.96
C ALA A 326 -15.99 24.71 16.47
N VAL A 327 -15.30 25.51 15.65
CA VAL A 327 -14.18 26.38 16.06
C VAL A 327 -14.64 27.81 15.87
N PRO A 328 -14.37 28.75 16.80
CA PRO A 328 -14.59 30.16 16.51
C PRO A 328 -13.81 30.54 15.24
N ALA A 329 -14.50 31.07 14.23
CA ALA A 329 -13.90 31.42 12.95
C ALA A 329 -12.81 32.50 13.13
N PRO A 330 -11.61 32.34 12.55
CA PRO A 330 -10.74 33.46 12.28
C PRO A 330 -11.37 34.36 11.19
N ALA A 331 -11.03 35.65 11.22
CA ALA A 331 -11.53 36.65 10.27
C ALA A 331 -11.27 36.24 8.80
N PRO A 332 -12.14 36.66 7.85
CA PRO A 332 -12.00 36.28 6.45
C PRO A 332 -10.74 36.88 5.84
N VAL A 333 -9.85 36.02 5.34
CA VAL A 333 -8.75 36.40 4.44
C VAL A 333 -9.08 35.83 3.07
N ALA A 334 -8.92 36.65 2.03
CA ALA A 334 -9.15 36.27 0.65
C ALA A 334 -8.04 35.35 0.11
N GLU A 335 -8.44 34.51 -0.85
CA GLU A 335 -7.72 33.38 -1.50
C GLU A 335 -7.79 32.03 -0.74
N PRO A 336 -8.15 30.92 -1.42
CA PRO A 336 -8.26 29.60 -0.80
C PRO A 336 -6.86 29.06 -0.48
N VAL A 337 -6.36 29.41 0.70
CA VAL A 337 -5.14 28.83 1.27
C VAL A 337 -5.43 27.36 1.62
N LEU A 338 -4.41 26.47 1.60
CA LEU A 338 -4.47 25.08 2.10
C LEU A 338 -5.25 24.90 3.42
N GLY A 339 -5.35 25.94 4.26
CA GLY A 339 -6.17 25.97 5.47
C GLY A 339 -7.68 25.79 5.23
N ASP A 340 -8.23 26.33 4.15
CA ASP A 340 -9.65 26.27 3.82
C ASP A 340 -10.07 24.86 3.37
N ARG A 341 -9.25 24.22 2.53
CA ARG A 341 -9.46 22.82 2.08
C ARG A 341 -9.54 21.88 3.29
N ARG A 342 -8.61 22.00 4.24
CA ARG A 342 -8.58 21.17 5.45
C ARG A 342 -9.76 21.42 6.37
N ALA A 343 -10.18 22.67 6.53
CA ALA A 343 -11.34 23.02 7.34
C ALA A 343 -12.64 22.46 6.72
N GLU A 344 -12.80 22.56 5.40
CA GLU A 344 -13.97 22.01 4.71
C GLU A 344 -13.97 20.48 4.74
N TRP A 345 -12.83 19.85 4.45
CA TRP A 345 -12.65 18.41 4.59
C TRP A 345 -13.05 17.93 5.99
N PHE A 346 -12.59 18.63 7.03
CA PHE A 346 -12.92 18.30 8.42
C PHE A 346 -14.44 18.35 8.65
N ARG A 347 -15.10 19.44 8.25
CA ARG A 347 -16.57 19.58 8.40
C ARG A 347 -17.33 18.44 7.70
N ARG A 348 -16.92 18.09 6.48
CA ARG A 348 -17.56 17.03 5.69
C ARG A 348 -17.39 15.65 6.31
N ASN A 349 -16.23 15.32 6.86
CA ASN A 349 -15.91 13.96 7.32
C ASN A 349 -16.10 13.74 8.83
N ARG A 350 -16.28 14.81 9.62
CA ARG A 350 -16.31 14.73 11.09
C ARG A 350 -17.43 13.86 11.65
N HIS A 351 -18.57 13.74 11.00
CA HIS A 351 -19.70 12.96 11.51
C HIS A 351 -19.45 11.44 11.38
N LEU A 352 -18.76 11.00 10.32
CA LEU A 352 -18.60 9.60 9.93
C LEU A 352 -18.13 8.66 11.07
N PRO A 353 -17.01 8.91 11.79
CA PRO A 353 -16.53 7.95 12.77
C PRO A 353 -17.28 7.96 14.11
N PHE A 354 -18.21 8.90 14.32
CA PHE A 354 -18.85 9.12 15.61
C PHE A 354 -20.37 8.98 15.60
N ASP A 355 -21.01 9.04 14.43
CA ASP A 355 -22.42 8.71 14.27
C ASP A 355 -22.64 7.24 14.64
N ARG A 356 -23.50 7.02 15.64
CA ARG A 356 -23.72 5.70 16.24
C ARG A 356 -24.88 5.01 15.54
N ALA A 357 -24.68 3.75 15.18
CA ALA A 357 -25.77 2.80 15.00
C ALA A 357 -25.80 1.83 16.18
N GLU A 358 -27.00 1.43 16.59
CA GLU A 358 -27.22 0.47 17.66
C GLU A 358 -26.88 -0.96 17.18
N ASP A 359 -26.31 -1.78 18.08
CA ASP A 359 -25.91 -3.16 17.79
C ASP A 359 -27.14 -4.09 17.83
N GLY A 360 -27.25 -5.01 16.86
CA GLY A 360 -28.29 -6.05 16.79
C GLY A 360 -27.72 -7.43 16.41
N ASP A 361 -28.53 -8.49 16.55
CA ASP A 361 -28.09 -9.90 16.42
C ASP A 361 -27.86 -10.43 14.99
N ARG A 362 -28.15 -9.64 13.94
CA ARG A 362 -27.96 -10.05 12.52
C ARG A 362 -26.74 -9.37 11.89
N PRO A 363 -26.12 -9.97 10.85
CA PRO A 363 -25.02 -9.34 10.14
C PRO A 363 -25.40 -7.93 9.67
N ARG A 364 -24.76 -6.91 10.24
CA ARG A 364 -25.00 -5.52 9.83
C ARG A 364 -24.16 -5.22 8.60
N TRP A 365 -24.80 -4.74 7.54
CA TRP A 365 -24.12 -4.22 6.36
C TRP A 365 -24.08 -2.69 6.43
N GLU A 366 -22.91 -2.12 6.16
CA GLU A 366 -22.69 -0.67 6.22
C GLU A 366 -21.71 -0.23 5.12
N VAL A 367 -22.02 0.90 4.49
CA VAL A 367 -21.19 1.52 3.44
C VAL A 367 -20.74 2.90 3.90
N VAL A 368 -19.43 3.06 4.11
CA VAL A 368 -18.84 4.32 4.53
C VAL A 368 -18.00 4.87 3.37
N VAL A 369 -18.35 6.04 2.87
CA VAL A 369 -17.56 6.74 1.85
C VAL A 369 -16.57 7.67 2.55
N VAL A 370 -15.28 7.45 2.34
CA VAL A 370 -14.22 8.19 3.06
C VAL A 370 -13.37 9.00 2.08
N HIS A 371 -13.32 10.31 2.30
CA HIS A 371 -12.31 11.19 1.69
C HIS A 371 -11.04 11.13 2.54
N ARG A 372 -9.98 10.49 2.03
CA ARG A 372 -8.83 10.03 2.84
C ARG A 372 -8.10 11.16 3.59
N SER A 373 -7.87 12.28 2.91
CA SER A 373 -7.23 13.47 3.47
C SER A 373 -7.66 14.70 2.68
N ALA A 374 -7.51 15.87 3.27
CA ALA A 374 -7.88 17.13 2.62
C ALA A 374 -7.10 17.43 1.33
N ASP A 375 -5.88 16.91 1.22
CA ASP A 375 -4.96 17.17 0.12
C ASP A 375 -5.04 16.09 -0.97
N SER A 376 -5.77 15.00 -0.72
CA SER A 376 -5.92 13.90 -1.66
C SER A 376 -7.19 14.05 -2.49
N SER A 377 -7.12 13.70 -3.77
CA SER A 377 -8.31 13.46 -4.59
C SER A 377 -8.94 12.08 -4.33
N ALA A 378 -8.34 11.24 -3.49
CA ALA A 378 -8.81 9.88 -3.27
C ALA A 378 -10.01 9.83 -2.32
N VAL A 379 -11.08 9.22 -2.82
CA VAL A 379 -12.26 8.82 -2.04
C VAL A 379 -12.46 7.33 -2.27
N GLU A 380 -12.67 6.59 -1.18
CA GLU A 380 -12.89 5.15 -1.22
C GLU A 380 -14.24 4.76 -0.62
N THR A 381 -14.79 3.65 -1.09
CA THR A 381 -15.97 3.02 -0.48
C THR A 381 -15.51 1.91 0.45
N ARG A 382 -15.70 2.08 1.76
CA ARG A 382 -15.43 1.06 2.77
C ARG A 382 -16.72 0.30 3.06
N ILE A 383 -16.70 -1.01 2.82
CA ILE A 383 -17.83 -1.89 3.08
C ILE A 383 -17.55 -2.67 4.37
N LEU A 384 -18.44 -2.57 5.34
CA LEU A 384 -18.34 -3.24 6.62
C LEU A 384 -19.43 -4.32 6.72
N ALA A 385 -19.04 -5.50 7.18
CA ALA A 385 -19.96 -6.53 7.68
C ALA A 385 -19.69 -6.68 9.18
N ASP A 386 -20.69 -6.43 10.02
CA ASP A 386 -20.56 -6.46 11.49
C ASP A 386 -19.44 -5.56 12.03
N GLY A 387 -19.27 -4.39 11.38
CA GLY A 387 -18.22 -3.45 11.72
C GLY A 387 -16.81 -3.93 11.34
N ILE A 388 -16.67 -5.00 10.54
CA ILE A 388 -15.42 -5.51 9.98
C ILE A 388 -15.28 -5.02 8.52
N PRO A 389 -14.25 -4.24 8.17
CA PRO A 389 -14.04 -3.76 6.82
C PRO A 389 -13.54 -4.87 5.90
N LEU A 390 -14.36 -5.23 4.91
CA LEU A 390 -14.15 -6.41 4.07
C LEU A 390 -12.92 -6.29 3.16
N CYS A 391 -12.67 -5.12 2.56
CA CYS A 391 -11.54 -4.92 1.64
C CYS A 391 -10.16 -5.17 2.29
N PRO A 392 -9.80 -4.54 3.43
CA PRO A 392 -8.56 -4.86 4.13
C PRO A 392 -8.56 -6.25 4.75
N ALA A 393 -9.71 -6.81 5.14
CA ALA A 393 -9.79 -8.14 5.76
C ALA A 393 -9.57 -9.28 4.76
N LEU A 394 -10.12 -9.16 3.56
CA LEU A 394 -10.15 -10.22 2.57
C LEU A 394 -9.12 -10.06 1.46
N PHE A 395 -8.61 -8.85 1.19
CA PHE A 395 -7.70 -8.63 0.07
C PHE A 395 -6.41 -7.93 0.49
N GLY A 396 -6.55 -6.75 1.11
CA GLY A 396 -5.42 -6.01 1.67
C GLY A 396 -4.29 -5.71 0.67
N LYS A 397 -4.60 -5.30 -0.56
CA LYS A 397 -3.60 -4.84 -1.55
C LYS A 397 -4.03 -3.59 -2.34
N GLY A 398 -5.05 -2.90 -1.86
CA GLY A 398 -5.60 -1.72 -2.51
C GLY A 398 -6.75 -1.14 -1.70
N CYS A 399 -7.22 0.01 -2.14
CA CYS A 399 -8.34 0.73 -1.55
C CYS A 399 -9.67 0.27 -2.14
N GLY A 400 -10.77 0.39 -1.39
CA GLY A 400 -12.10 0.10 -1.93
C GLY A 400 -12.39 0.95 -3.17
N ASN A 401 -13.06 0.36 -4.17
CA ASN A 401 -13.41 1.07 -5.40
C ASN A 401 -14.21 2.34 -5.07
N PRO A 402 -14.07 3.41 -5.87
CA PRO A 402 -14.67 4.71 -5.56
C PRO A 402 -16.21 4.63 -5.59
N PRO A 403 -16.92 5.54 -4.88
CA PRO A 403 -18.37 5.52 -4.78
C PRO A 403 -19.04 5.67 -6.16
N GLU A 404 -18.42 6.38 -7.10
CA GLU A 404 -18.92 6.50 -8.47
C GLU A 404 -18.98 5.15 -9.19
N TYR A 405 -18.05 4.23 -8.86
CA TYR A 405 -18.03 2.87 -9.41
C TYR A 405 -18.99 1.95 -8.67
N LEU A 406 -19.00 1.93 -7.33
CA LEU A 406 -19.78 0.96 -6.56
C LEU A 406 -21.24 1.35 -6.33
N ILE A 407 -21.47 2.62 -6.00
CA ILE A 407 -22.77 3.16 -5.55
C ILE A 407 -23.51 3.76 -6.75
N ASP A 408 -22.95 4.79 -7.39
CA ASP A 408 -23.66 5.57 -8.43
C ASP A 408 -23.98 4.74 -9.69
N SER A 409 -23.22 3.67 -9.96
CA SER A 409 -23.49 2.76 -11.08
C SER A 409 -24.50 1.65 -10.73
N GLY A 410 -24.96 1.59 -9.48
CA GLY A 410 -25.89 0.57 -8.99
C GLY A 410 -25.29 -0.82 -8.85
N ARG A 411 -23.96 -0.96 -8.86
CA ARG A 411 -23.28 -2.28 -8.79
C ARG A 411 -23.57 -3.03 -7.51
N LEU A 412 -23.74 -2.33 -6.38
CA LEU A 412 -24.08 -2.96 -5.11
C LEU A 412 -25.58 -3.34 -5.00
N ARG A 413 -26.43 -2.99 -5.97
CA ARG A 413 -27.87 -3.28 -5.90
C ARG A 413 -28.15 -4.76 -6.15
N ALA A 414 -28.81 -5.42 -5.19
CA ALA A 414 -29.21 -6.82 -5.32
C ALA A 414 -30.45 -6.96 -6.21
N GLY A 415 -30.23 -7.28 -7.48
CA GLY A 415 -31.27 -7.55 -8.47
C GLY A 415 -31.76 -9.01 -8.49
N PRO A 416 -32.68 -9.35 -9.41
CA PRO A 416 -33.18 -10.72 -9.58
C PRO A 416 -32.11 -11.67 -10.15
N GLU A 417 -31.18 -11.14 -10.93
CA GLU A 417 -30.04 -11.90 -11.47
C GLU A 417 -28.80 -11.70 -10.58
N PRO A 418 -28.07 -12.78 -10.24
CA PRO A 418 -26.78 -12.68 -9.56
C PRO A 418 -25.79 -11.85 -10.38
N ARG A 419 -24.99 -11.01 -9.70
CA ARG A 419 -24.00 -10.14 -10.36
C ARG A 419 -22.66 -10.22 -9.64
N GLU A 420 -21.59 -10.43 -10.41
CA GLU A 420 -20.22 -10.30 -9.90
C GLU A 420 -19.84 -8.81 -9.82
N VAL A 421 -19.29 -8.39 -8.69
CA VAL A 421 -18.90 -7.01 -8.40
C VAL A 421 -17.46 -6.97 -7.91
N GLN A 422 -16.63 -6.14 -8.54
CA GLN A 422 -15.28 -5.85 -8.08
C GLN A 422 -15.33 -4.84 -6.93
N LEU A 423 -14.96 -5.27 -5.72
CA LEU A 423 -14.97 -4.40 -4.53
C LEU A 423 -13.70 -3.56 -4.41
N VAL A 424 -12.56 -4.13 -4.80
CA VAL A 424 -11.24 -3.49 -4.74
C VAL A 424 -10.36 -4.07 -5.84
N GLU A 425 -9.60 -3.20 -6.50
CA GLU A 425 -8.46 -3.57 -7.34
C GLU A 425 -7.16 -3.26 -6.60
N ALA A 426 -6.12 -4.09 -6.82
CA ALA A 426 -4.81 -3.73 -6.32
C ALA A 426 -4.28 -2.46 -7.01
N TYR A 427 -3.53 -1.64 -6.28
CA TYR A 427 -2.93 -0.41 -6.84
C TYR A 427 -2.08 -0.65 -8.09
N CYS A 428 -1.39 -1.79 -8.12
CA CYS A 428 -0.55 -2.22 -9.23
C CYS A 428 -1.32 -2.63 -10.50
N THR A 429 -2.64 -2.74 -10.47
CA THR A 429 -3.58 -3.41 -11.40
C THR A 429 -3.95 -4.86 -11.08
N GLU A 430 -5.14 -5.28 -11.52
CA GLU A 430 -5.66 -6.65 -11.40
C GLU A 430 -4.69 -7.67 -12.02
N GLY A 431 -4.08 -7.35 -13.17
CA GLY A 431 -3.15 -8.25 -13.86
C GLY A 431 -1.88 -8.55 -13.07
N CYS A 432 -1.50 -7.69 -12.12
CA CYS A 432 -0.29 -7.86 -11.31
C CYS A 432 -0.60 -8.49 -9.94
N CYS A 433 -1.46 -7.84 -9.13
CA CYS A 433 -1.69 -8.29 -7.74
C CYS A 433 -3.12 -8.76 -7.47
N GLY A 434 -3.98 -8.77 -8.50
CA GLY A 434 -5.37 -9.21 -8.46
C GLY A 434 -6.36 -8.12 -8.07
N ALA A 435 -7.61 -8.54 -7.90
CA ALA A 435 -8.71 -7.74 -7.39
C ALA A 435 -9.65 -8.66 -6.59
N LEU A 436 -10.44 -8.09 -5.69
CA LEU A 436 -11.45 -8.80 -4.91
C LEU A 436 -12.81 -8.66 -5.57
N TYR A 437 -13.46 -9.79 -5.80
CA TYR A 437 -14.80 -9.86 -6.33
C TYR A 437 -15.73 -10.62 -5.39
N VAL A 438 -17.01 -10.27 -5.45
CA VAL A 438 -18.11 -10.96 -4.78
C VAL A 438 -19.30 -11.08 -5.73
N THR A 439 -20.05 -12.16 -5.62
CA THR A 439 -21.35 -12.30 -6.28
C THR A 439 -22.45 -11.85 -5.33
N ILE A 440 -23.26 -10.89 -5.77
CA ILE A 440 -24.42 -10.37 -5.02
C ILE A 440 -25.69 -10.93 -5.66
N ARG A 441 -26.56 -11.52 -4.86
CA ARG A 441 -27.85 -12.05 -5.31
C ARG A 441 -28.93 -11.91 -4.25
N ARG A 442 -30.18 -11.83 -4.70
CA ARG A 442 -31.35 -11.77 -3.82
C ARG A 442 -31.95 -13.17 -3.63
N GLU A 443 -32.13 -13.58 -2.38
CA GLU A 443 -32.80 -14.83 -1.98
C GLU A 443 -34.00 -14.50 -1.09
N GLY A 444 -35.17 -14.29 -1.68
CA GLY A 444 -36.38 -13.95 -0.92
C GLY A 444 -36.20 -12.66 -0.10
N GLY A 445 -36.23 -12.79 1.23
CA GLY A 445 -36.04 -11.68 2.18
C GLY A 445 -34.58 -11.36 2.51
N GLU A 446 -33.61 -12.02 1.87
CA GLU A 446 -32.19 -11.84 2.14
C GLU A 446 -31.40 -11.41 0.89
N VAL A 447 -30.33 -10.66 1.11
CA VAL A 447 -29.28 -10.40 0.13
C VAL A 447 -28.07 -11.23 0.53
N VAL A 448 -27.58 -12.04 -0.42
CA VAL A 448 -26.47 -12.96 -0.20
C VAL A 448 -25.25 -12.51 -0.98
N TRP A 449 -24.13 -12.44 -0.28
CA TRP A 449 -22.80 -12.16 -0.84
C TRP A 449 -21.97 -13.44 -0.75
N ASP A 450 -21.72 -14.07 -1.90
CA ASP A 450 -20.95 -15.32 -2.02
C ASP A 450 -20.03 -15.28 -3.26
N GLY A 451 -19.53 -16.44 -3.71
CA GLY A 451 -18.74 -16.52 -4.95
C GLY A 451 -17.44 -15.69 -4.92
N TRP A 452 -16.82 -15.54 -3.75
CA TRP A 452 -15.64 -14.70 -3.55
C TRP A 452 -14.46 -15.12 -4.42
N ARG A 453 -13.86 -14.16 -5.13
CA ARG A 453 -12.66 -14.37 -5.97
C ARG A 453 -11.60 -13.33 -5.62
N GLY A 454 -10.34 -13.78 -5.56
CA GLY A 454 -9.18 -12.93 -5.23
C GLY A 454 -8.93 -12.73 -3.73
N ALA A 455 -9.75 -13.30 -2.85
CA ALA A 455 -9.51 -13.26 -1.40
C ALA A 455 -8.16 -13.89 -1.02
N VAL A 456 -7.46 -13.28 -0.07
CA VAL A 456 -6.22 -13.75 0.51
C VAL A 456 -6.54 -14.62 1.71
N GLY A 457 -6.11 -15.87 1.68
CA GLY A 457 -6.40 -16.86 2.72
C GLY A 457 -7.60 -17.74 2.35
N PRO A 458 -8.26 -18.38 3.34
CA PRO A 458 -9.45 -19.19 3.11
C PRO A 458 -10.57 -18.34 2.49
N THR A 459 -11.29 -18.92 1.52
CA THR A 459 -12.47 -18.29 0.95
C THR A 459 -13.49 -18.03 2.06
N PRO A 460 -13.96 -16.78 2.22
CA PRO A 460 -14.91 -16.46 3.28
C PRO A 460 -16.27 -17.13 3.01
N PRO A 461 -17.04 -17.43 4.07
CA PRO A 461 -18.39 -17.99 3.92
C PRO A 461 -19.34 -16.99 3.25
N PRO A 462 -20.51 -17.45 2.76
CA PRO A 462 -21.57 -16.56 2.32
C PRO A 462 -22.03 -15.63 3.45
N TYR A 463 -22.05 -14.32 3.19
CA TYR A 463 -22.69 -13.35 4.08
C TYR A 463 -24.16 -13.22 3.68
N ARG A 464 -25.04 -13.16 4.68
CA ARG A 464 -26.49 -13.00 4.49
C ARG A 464 -26.97 -11.79 5.25
N PHE A 465 -27.61 -10.87 4.54
CA PHE A 465 -28.13 -9.63 5.08
C PHE A 465 -29.64 -9.59 4.92
N ASP A 466 -30.34 -9.00 5.89
CA ASP A 466 -31.76 -8.67 5.71
C ASP A 466 -31.91 -7.72 4.52
N ALA A 467 -32.78 -8.08 3.58
CA ALA A 467 -32.86 -7.34 2.32
C ALA A 467 -33.41 -5.92 2.49
N ALA A 468 -34.34 -5.70 3.42
CA ALA A 468 -34.87 -4.37 3.68
C ALA A 468 -33.82 -3.47 4.34
N ALA A 469 -33.04 -4.02 5.29
CA ALA A 469 -31.92 -3.30 5.89
C ALA A 469 -30.83 -2.97 4.86
N TYR A 470 -30.48 -3.92 4.00
CA TYR A 470 -29.50 -3.74 2.92
C TYR A 470 -29.93 -2.63 1.95
N ASP A 471 -31.17 -2.70 1.46
CA ASP A 471 -31.72 -1.71 0.52
C ASP A 471 -31.84 -0.32 1.18
N GLY A 472 -32.19 -0.27 2.46
CA GLY A 472 -32.25 0.97 3.24
C GLY A 472 -30.88 1.63 3.38
N GLU A 473 -29.85 0.86 3.70
CA GLU A 473 -28.47 1.34 3.81
C GLU A 473 -27.92 1.79 2.44
N LEU A 474 -28.20 1.04 1.38
CA LEU A 474 -27.77 1.42 0.03
C LEU A 474 -28.47 2.72 -0.41
N ALA A 475 -29.77 2.85 -0.14
CA ALA A 475 -30.51 4.08 -0.43
C ALA A 475 -30.06 5.28 0.43
N ARG A 476 -29.53 5.06 1.64
CA ARG A 476 -28.86 6.11 2.41
C ARG A 476 -27.57 6.51 1.72
N ALA A 477 -26.71 5.55 1.38
CA ALA A 477 -25.42 5.80 0.73
C ALA A 477 -25.56 6.48 -0.66
N GLU A 478 -26.58 6.11 -1.44
CA GLU A 478 -26.91 6.75 -2.74
C GLU A 478 -27.30 8.23 -2.59
N ARG A 479 -27.89 8.63 -1.45
CA ARG A 479 -28.29 10.02 -1.16
C ARG A 479 -27.20 10.83 -0.48
N ASP A 480 -26.21 10.15 0.09
CA ASP A 480 -25.09 10.79 0.77
C ASP A 480 -24.07 11.28 -0.26
N HIS A 481 -24.00 12.61 -0.38
CA HIS A 481 -23.03 13.31 -1.20
C HIS A 481 -22.13 14.23 -0.36
N SER A 482 -22.11 14.04 0.96
CA SER A 482 -21.30 14.84 1.90
C SER A 482 -19.81 14.72 1.63
N TRP A 483 -19.37 13.64 0.99
CA TRP A 483 -18.00 13.39 0.57
C TRP A 483 -17.60 14.16 -0.71
N CYS A 484 -18.55 14.73 -1.46
CA CYS A 484 -18.25 15.52 -2.65
C CYS A 484 -17.92 16.97 -2.29
N TRP A 485 -16.85 17.49 -2.90
CA TRP A 485 -16.58 18.93 -3.00
C TRP A 485 -16.94 19.42 -4.41
N PRO A 486 -16.95 20.74 -4.69
CA PRO A 486 -17.51 21.27 -5.94
C PRO A 486 -16.99 20.62 -7.23
N ALA A 487 -15.67 20.39 -7.32
CA ALA A 487 -15.06 19.76 -8.48
C ALA A 487 -15.48 18.29 -8.64
N ARG A 488 -15.48 17.53 -7.53
CA ARG A 488 -15.91 16.13 -7.55
C ARG A 488 -17.41 15.98 -7.82
N SER A 489 -18.24 16.88 -7.30
CA SER A 489 -19.66 16.96 -7.65
C SER A 489 -19.85 17.17 -9.14
N THR A 490 -19.09 18.07 -9.76
CA THR A 490 -19.11 18.32 -11.21
C THR A 490 -18.75 17.04 -11.98
N ALA A 491 -17.63 16.41 -11.63
CA ALA A 491 -17.17 15.17 -12.26
C ALA A 491 -18.21 14.04 -12.14
N ARG A 492 -18.79 13.85 -10.95
CA ARG A 492 -19.82 12.85 -10.69
C ARG A 492 -21.07 13.06 -11.54
N LEU A 493 -21.55 14.31 -11.64
CA LEU A 493 -22.71 14.67 -12.44
C LEU A 493 -22.46 14.49 -13.95
N ILE A 494 -21.26 14.81 -14.44
CA ILE A 494 -20.86 14.49 -15.82
C ILE A 494 -20.88 12.96 -16.03
N GLY A 495 -20.29 12.20 -15.11
CA GLY A 495 -20.28 10.74 -15.18
C GLY A 495 -21.68 10.12 -15.19
N ALA A 496 -22.59 10.63 -14.37
CA ALA A 496 -24.00 10.25 -14.40
C ALA A 496 -24.66 10.59 -15.74
N GLY A 497 -24.49 11.84 -16.20
CA GLY A 497 -25.04 12.29 -17.47
C GLY A 497 -24.57 11.49 -18.69
N LEU A 498 -23.32 11.02 -18.69
CA LEU A 498 -22.76 10.16 -19.75
C LEU A 498 -23.19 8.69 -19.67
N ARG A 499 -23.52 8.20 -18.47
CA ARG A 499 -24.15 6.87 -18.32
C ARG A 499 -25.58 6.87 -18.85
N ASP A 500 -26.31 7.95 -18.59
CA ASP A 500 -27.71 8.10 -19.03
C ASP A 500 -27.80 8.40 -20.53
N ARG A 501 -26.78 9.06 -21.09
CA ARG A 501 -26.70 9.49 -22.50
C ARG A 501 -25.38 9.06 -23.17
N PRO A 502 -25.16 7.75 -23.38
CA PRO A 502 -23.90 7.24 -23.96
C PRO A 502 -23.65 7.74 -25.39
N GLU A 503 -24.68 8.16 -26.11
CA GLU A 503 -24.61 8.72 -27.46
C GLU A 503 -23.79 10.02 -27.53
N LEU A 504 -23.67 10.78 -26.42
CA LEU A 504 -22.93 12.04 -26.38
C LEU A 504 -21.43 11.85 -26.69
N THR A 505 -20.85 10.70 -26.35
CA THR A 505 -19.46 10.38 -26.69
C THR A 505 -19.35 9.38 -27.84
N ALA A 506 -20.29 8.44 -27.96
CA ALA A 506 -20.25 7.41 -28.99
C ALA A 506 -20.27 7.99 -30.42
N ARG A 507 -21.00 9.09 -30.63
CA ARG A 507 -21.00 9.84 -31.92
C ARG A 507 -19.62 10.33 -32.37
N TRP A 508 -18.69 10.46 -31.43
CA TRP A 508 -17.33 10.91 -31.66
C TRP A 508 -16.30 9.77 -31.65
N GLU A 509 -16.79 8.52 -31.61
CA GLU A 509 -15.99 7.29 -31.39
C GLU A 509 -15.18 7.34 -30.08
N LEU A 510 -15.77 7.95 -29.05
CA LEU A 510 -15.18 8.08 -27.71
C LEU A 510 -16.03 7.33 -26.68
N ALA A 511 -15.35 6.72 -25.72
CA ALA A 511 -15.95 6.15 -24.52
C ALA A 511 -15.36 6.81 -23.27
N PRO A 512 -16.16 7.08 -22.23
CA PRO A 512 -15.62 7.51 -20.94
C PRO A 512 -14.75 6.39 -20.35
N TYR A 513 -13.50 6.73 -20.03
CA TYR A 513 -12.54 5.80 -19.41
C TYR A 513 -12.45 6.03 -17.90
N TRP A 514 -12.29 7.28 -17.49
CA TRP A 514 -12.25 7.68 -16.07
C TRP A 514 -12.74 9.11 -15.93
N ILE A 515 -13.50 9.39 -14.87
CA ILE A 515 -14.05 10.71 -14.57
C ILE A 515 -13.89 10.93 -13.07
N GLY A 516 -13.26 12.03 -12.70
CA GLY A 516 -12.96 12.32 -11.30
C GLY A 516 -12.32 13.69 -11.14
N THR A 517 -11.40 13.80 -10.20
CA THR A 517 -10.66 15.04 -9.91
C THR A 517 -9.17 14.81 -10.04
N ASP A 518 -8.45 15.83 -10.52
CA ASP A 518 -7.00 15.74 -10.74
C ASP A 518 -6.29 15.35 -9.44
N TRP A 519 -5.28 14.50 -9.54
CA TRP A 519 -4.54 14.00 -8.37
C TRP A 519 -3.52 15.02 -7.84
N ARG A 520 -3.12 15.99 -8.67
CA ARG A 520 -2.27 17.13 -8.26
C ARG A 520 -3.08 18.30 -7.76
N ASP A 521 -4.28 18.47 -8.33
CA ASP A 521 -5.22 19.50 -7.91
C ASP A 521 -6.63 18.92 -7.75
N PRO A 522 -6.99 18.49 -6.53
CA PRO A 522 -8.31 17.92 -6.26
C PRO A 522 -9.46 18.85 -6.65
N ASP A 523 -9.25 20.17 -6.74
CA ASP A 523 -10.29 21.15 -7.12
C ASP A 523 -10.52 21.27 -8.64
N THR A 524 -9.79 20.49 -9.45
CA THR A 524 -9.99 20.41 -10.89
C THR A 524 -10.73 19.12 -11.26
N ALA A 525 -11.89 19.25 -11.91
CA ALA A 525 -12.63 18.11 -12.44
C ALA A 525 -12.00 17.64 -13.76
N VAL A 526 -11.90 16.33 -13.97
CA VAL A 526 -11.21 15.75 -15.13
C VAL A 526 -12.02 14.62 -15.73
N VAL A 527 -12.15 14.65 -17.06
CA VAL A 527 -12.79 13.62 -17.89
C VAL A 527 -11.72 13.00 -18.80
N HIS A 528 -11.44 11.72 -18.62
CA HIS A 528 -10.60 10.92 -19.52
C HIS A 528 -11.48 10.13 -20.48
N LEU A 529 -11.26 10.37 -21.76
CA LEU A 529 -11.99 9.72 -22.86
C LEU A 529 -11.03 8.81 -23.62
N ARG A 530 -11.49 7.60 -23.94
CA ARG A 530 -10.78 6.64 -24.77
C ARG A 530 -11.37 6.65 -26.17
N HIS A 531 -10.52 6.84 -27.17
CA HIS A 531 -10.86 6.76 -28.59
C HIS A 531 -10.42 5.42 -29.16
N GLU A 532 -11.37 4.68 -29.71
CA GLU A 532 -11.14 3.44 -30.44
C GLU A 532 -11.82 3.59 -31.81
N PRO A 533 -11.05 3.91 -32.87
CA PRO A 533 -11.63 4.13 -34.19
C PRO A 533 -12.38 2.90 -34.68
N SER A 534 -13.59 3.09 -35.23
CA SER A 534 -14.36 1.96 -35.78
C SER A 534 -13.70 1.36 -37.04
N ALA A 535 -12.95 2.19 -37.78
CA ALA A 535 -12.16 1.81 -38.94
C ALA A 535 -10.73 2.36 -38.81
N PRO A 536 -9.84 1.69 -38.06
CA PRO A 536 -8.47 2.17 -37.88
C PRO A 536 -7.67 2.08 -39.19
N PRO A 537 -6.68 2.97 -39.41
CA PRO A 537 -5.75 2.85 -40.53
C PRO A 537 -5.11 1.45 -40.63
N PRO A 538 -4.86 0.92 -41.84
CA PRO A 538 -4.29 -0.41 -42.02
C PRO A 538 -2.98 -0.59 -41.23
N GLY A 539 -2.86 -1.69 -40.50
CA GLY A 539 -1.69 -1.98 -39.68
C GLY A 539 -1.63 -1.22 -38.35
N THR A 540 -2.66 -0.43 -38.01
CA THR A 540 -2.79 0.23 -36.71
C THR A 540 -3.90 -0.40 -35.87
N GLY A 541 -3.80 -0.29 -34.55
CA GLY A 541 -4.81 -0.81 -33.61
C GLY A 541 -4.61 -0.29 -32.19
N GLY A 542 -5.56 -0.57 -31.31
CA GLY A 542 -5.57 -0.09 -29.93
C GLY A 542 -6.31 1.24 -29.77
N SER A 543 -6.01 1.93 -28.67
CA SER A 543 -6.79 3.09 -28.22
C SER A 543 -5.92 4.32 -28.01
N LEU A 544 -6.50 5.50 -28.22
CA LEU A 544 -5.94 6.80 -27.86
C LEU A 544 -6.69 7.37 -26.65
N TYR A 545 -6.01 8.18 -25.84
CA TYR A 545 -6.59 8.76 -24.62
C TYR A 545 -6.56 10.28 -24.69
N PHE A 546 -7.67 10.90 -24.32
CA PHE A 546 -7.85 12.35 -24.28
C PHE A 546 -8.25 12.78 -22.86
N THR A 547 -7.62 13.83 -22.36
CA THR A 547 -7.84 14.37 -21.02
C THR A 547 -8.47 15.75 -21.15
N TRP A 548 -9.68 15.91 -20.63
CA TRP A 548 -10.37 17.19 -20.55
C TRP A 548 -10.41 17.64 -19.09
N GLN A 549 -9.65 18.69 -18.78
CA GLN A 549 -9.70 19.37 -17.49
C GLN A 549 -10.75 20.47 -17.54
N LEU A 550 -11.64 20.48 -16.55
CA LEU A 550 -12.64 21.54 -16.36
C LEU A 550 -12.17 22.41 -15.19
N PRO A 551 -11.75 23.67 -15.44
CA PRO A 551 -11.26 24.54 -14.40
C PRO A 551 -12.32 24.76 -13.31
N GLY A 552 -11.84 25.00 -12.10
CA GLY A 552 -12.64 25.32 -10.91
C GLY A 552 -13.28 26.70 -11.01
N ASP A 553 -14.28 26.87 -11.87
CA ASP A 553 -15.08 28.10 -11.90
C ASP A 553 -16.03 28.17 -10.69
N ASP A 554 -16.35 29.38 -10.22
CA ASP A 554 -17.21 29.68 -9.05
C ASP A 554 -18.70 29.30 -9.24
N GLY A 555 -19.07 28.72 -10.39
CA GLY A 555 -20.43 28.32 -10.69
C GLY A 555 -20.87 27.05 -9.92
N PRO A 556 -22.20 26.87 -9.69
CA PRO A 556 -22.73 25.64 -9.10
C PRO A 556 -22.29 24.39 -9.89
N PRO A 557 -21.94 23.28 -9.22
CA PRO A 557 -21.52 22.04 -9.90
C PRO A 557 -22.53 21.51 -10.93
N GLN A 558 -23.82 21.73 -10.71
CA GLN A 558 -24.91 21.34 -11.62
C GLN A 558 -24.81 22.08 -12.97
N ASP A 559 -24.62 23.40 -12.92
CA ASP A 559 -24.54 24.24 -14.11
C ASP A 559 -23.26 23.92 -14.89
N ARG A 560 -22.14 23.70 -14.18
CA ARG A 560 -20.86 23.29 -14.78
C ARG A 560 -20.97 21.93 -15.48
N ALA A 561 -21.59 20.95 -14.83
CA ALA A 561 -21.81 19.64 -15.44
C ALA A 561 -22.77 19.71 -16.64
N ALA A 562 -23.84 20.51 -16.56
CA ALA A 562 -24.77 20.72 -17.66
C ALA A 562 -24.08 21.37 -18.87
N ALA A 563 -23.27 22.41 -18.65
CA ALA A 563 -22.48 23.05 -19.70
C ALA A 563 -21.46 22.08 -20.33
N ALA A 564 -20.84 21.22 -19.53
CA ALA A 564 -19.92 20.21 -20.02
C ALA A 564 -20.64 19.18 -20.92
N LEU A 565 -21.80 18.69 -20.50
CA LEU A 565 -22.60 17.73 -21.27
C LEU A 565 -23.16 18.38 -22.55
N GLN A 566 -23.56 19.65 -22.50
CA GLN A 566 -23.97 20.41 -23.68
C GLN A 566 -22.82 20.58 -24.67
N ARG A 567 -21.60 20.84 -24.20
CA ARG A 567 -20.42 20.93 -25.07
C ARG A 567 -20.14 19.61 -25.81
N LEU A 568 -20.30 18.46 -25.14
CA LEU A 568 -20.16 17.15 -25.78
C LEU A 568 -21.23 16.91 -26.86
N GLU A 569 -22.37 17.58 -26.78
CA GLU A 569 -23.43 17.54 -27.79
C GLU A 569 -23.11 18.38 -29.03
N THR A 570 -22.30 19.45 -28.91
CA THR A 570 -22.01 20.34 -30.04
C THR A 570 -20.63 20.13 -30.65
N ASP A 571 -19.63 19.83 -29.82
CA ASP A 571 -18.22 19.90 -30.19
C ASP A 571 -17.54 18.53 -30.08
N ASP A 572 -16.62 18.22 -31.01
CA ASP A 572 -15.79 17.01 -30.92
C ASP A 572 -14.80 17.15 -29.75
N PRO A 573 -14.81 16.24 -28.76
CA PRO A 573 -13.89 16.30 -27.63
C PRO A 573 -12.42 16.28 -28.05
N LYS A 574 -12.09 15.70 -29.20
CA LYS A 574 -10.73 15.67 -29.75
C LYS A 574 -10.20 17.07 -30.12
N ALA A 575 -11.08 18.08 -30.23
CA ALA A 575 -10.72 19.46 -30.54
C ALA A 575 -10.37 20.32 -29.31
N PHE A 576 -10.82 19.93 -28.12
CA PHE A 576 -10.60 20.71 -26.89
C PHE A 576 -9.99 19.92 -25.73
N ALA A 577 -10.04 18.60 -25.75
CA ALA A 577 -9.34 17.75 -24.81
C ALA A 577 -7.87 17.60 -25.23
N THR A 578 -6.99 17.49 -24.24
CA THR A 578 -5.55 17.30 -24.48
C THR A 578 -5.26 15.83 -24.78
N PHE A 579 -4.52 15.54 -25.86
CA PHE A 579 -4.06 14.19 -26.15
C PHE A 579 -3.10 13.68 -25.06
N GLY A 580 -3.48 12.61 -24.37
CA GLY A 580 -2.76 12.03 -23.24
C GLY A 580 -1.87 10.83 -23.59
N GLY A 581 -1.91 10.35 -24.84
CA GLY A 581 -1.13 9.20 -25.31
C GLY A 581 -2.00 8.03 -25.77
N GLY A 582 -1.40 6.83 -25.87
CA GLY A 582 -2.04 5.63 -26.40
C GLY A 582 -1.11 4.87 -27.34
N ASN A 583 -1.69 4.13 -28.29
CA ASN A 583 -0.90 3.46 -29.32
C ASN A 583 -0.18 4.48 -30.23
N GLY A 584 1.15 4.38 -30.33
CA GLY A 584 1.99 5.35 -31.05
C GLY A 584 1.83 5.31 -32.57
N GLU A 585 1.61 4.12 -33.15
CA GLU A 585 1.39 3.96 -34.60
C GLU A 585 0.04 4.54 -35.01
N LEU A 586 -1.00 4.28 -34.21
CA LEU A 586 -2.32 4.87 -34.38
C LEU A 586 -2.28 6.39 -34.21
N ALA A 587 -1.59 6.89 -33.18
CA ALA A 587 -1.44 8.32 -32.95
C ALA A 587 -0.76 9.02 -34.14
N ALA A 588 0.33 8.47 -34.65
CA ALA A 588 1.05 8.99 -35.80
C ALA A 588 0.19 8.98 -37.07
N ALA A 589 -0.54 7.88 -37.32
CA ALA A 589 -1.43 7.74 -38.48
C ALA A 589 -2.60 8.72 -38.44
N LEU A 590 -3.08 9.08 -37.26
CA LEU A 590 -4.15 10.07 -37.04
C LEU A 590 -3.63 11.51 -36.83
N GLY A 591 -2.32 11.74 -36.98
CA GLY A 591 -1.70 13.08 -36.91
C GLY A 591 -1.50 13.64 -35.50
N TYR A 592 -1.66 12.82 -34.46
CA TYR A 592 -1.36 13.22 -33.08
C TYR A 592 0.13 13.09 -32.80
N ARG A 593 0.73 14.18 -32.29
CA ARG A 593 2.10 14.13 -31.77
C ARG A 593 2.05 13.70 -30.31
N THR A 594 2.76 12.62 -29.98
CA THR A 594 2.97 12.23 -28.58
C THR A 594 3.60 13.40 -27.84
N PRO A 595 3.02 13.87 -26.73
CA PRO A 595 3.69 14.87 -25.91
C PRO A 595 5.06 14.29 -25.48
N PRO A 596 6.12 15.11 -25.41
CA PRO A 596 7.40 14.63 -24.89
C PRO A 596 7.16 13.99 -23.52
N ARG A 597 7.68 12.78 -23.29
CA ARG A 597 7.65 12.17 -21.95
C ARG A 597 8.22 13.20 -20.98
N ALA A 598 7.42 13.65 -20.02
CA ALA A 598 7.95 14.34 -18.87
C ALA A 598 9.03 13.42 -18.28
N ALA A 599 10.28 13.88 -18.30
CA ALA A 599 11.39 13.14 -17.75
C ALA A 599 11.19 13.04 -16.23
N GLY A 600 10.88 11.84 -15.75
CA GLY A 600 10.78 11.54 -14.31
C GLY A 600 9.43 11.89 -13.68
N ALA A 601 8.60 10.86 -13.50
CA ALA A 601 7.71 10.73 -12.36
C ALA A 601 8.06 9.40 -11.70
#